data_AF-A0A4Y9QUY3-F1
#
_entry.id   AF-A0A4Y9QUY3-F1
#
_cell.length_a   1.000
_cell.length_b   1.000
_cell.length_c   1.000
_cell.angle_alpha   90.00
_cell.angle_beta   90.00
_cell.angle_gamma   90.00
#
_symmetry.space_group_name_H-M   'P 1'
#
loop_
_entity.id
_entity.type
_entity.pdbx_description
1 polymer ?
#
loop_
_entity_poly.entity_id
_entity_poly.type
_entity_poly.pdbx_seq_one_letter_code
_entity_poly.pdbx_strand_id
1 'polypeptide(L)'
;MGLGSLDIFPGMLDLFEQSGQFDYRIRNGNTGSEAGGSTSPIVNGIITITLSDDYLRNATSLSIARTIIHETIHAYLRKQTLYHSATDMNTHQLLVEYGRKYPGIINDAHHSLMSQYILGMAVSLYNWDKKYGPTGGSLGFDYYYKMAFGGLVKKGTSELIMEAKPYLPDGVTWADIEKILLNEANGTNQANGEKCN
;
A
#
# COMPACT_ATOMS: atom_id res chain seq x y z
N MET A 1 -20.52 19.69 3.71
CA MET A 1 -21.21 18.51 3.14
C MET A 1 -20.42 17.29 3.60
N GLY A 2 -21.05 16.39 4.36
CA GLY A 2 -20.37 15.27 4.99
C GLY A 2 -19.88 14.29 3.93
N LEU A 3 -18.57 14.02 3.93
CA LEU A 3 -17.96 12.95 3.16
C LEU A 3 -18.60 11.65 3.66
N GLY A 4 -19.35 10.96 2.81
CA GLY A 4 -19.86 9.64 3.11
C GLY A 4 -18.67 8.74 3.38
N SER A 5 -18.51 8.30 4.63
CA SER A 5 -17.47 7.36 5.00
C SER A 5 -17.69 6.08 4.21
N LEU A 6 -16.71 5.68 3.41
CA LEU A 6 -16.63 4.30 2.93
C LEU A 6 -16.68 3.40 4.18
N ASP A 7 -17.58 2.42 4.20
CA ASP A 7 -17.53 1.41 5.25
C ASP A 7 -16.29 0.56 4.97
N ILE A 8 -15.23 0.80 5.75
CA ILE A 8 -13.85 0.34 5.50
C ILE A 8 -13.76 -1.19 5.50
N PHE A 9 -14.67 -1.85 6.22
CA PHE A 9 -14.67 -3.31 6.38
C PHE A 9 -15.10 -4.06 5.11
N PRO A 10 -16.24 -3.73 4.46
CA PRO A 10 -16.59 -4.31 3.16
C PRO A 10 -15.52 -4.16 2.08
N GLY A 11 -14.91 -2.97 1.90
CA GLY A 11 -13.91 -2.77 0.84
C GLY A 11 -12.60 -3.55 1.05
N MET A 12 -12.20 -3.78 2.30
CA MET A 12 -11.07 -4.64 2.64
C MET A 12 -11.42 -6.13 2.51
N LEU A 13 -12.61 -6.54 2.95
CA LEU A 13 -13.09 -7.92 2.77
C LEU A 13 -13.23 -8.25 1.28
N ASP A 14 -13.75 -7.33 0.48
CA ASP A 14 -13.82 -7.45 -0.98
C ASP A 14 -12.43 -7.60 -1.59
N LEU A 15 -11.39 -6.90 -1.12
CA LEU A 15 -10.02 -7.09 -1.63
C LEU A 15 -9.50 -8.52 -1.42
N PHE A 16 -9.80 -9.13 -0.26
CA PHE A 16 -9.37 -10.49 0.08
C PHE A 16 -10.31 -11.56 -0.49
N GLU A 17 -11.60 -11.30 -0.60
CA GLU A 17 -12.59 -12.17 -1.26
C GLU A 17 -12.43 -12.14 -2.79
N GLN A 18 -11.94 -11.03 -3.36
CA GLN A 18 -11.57 -10.91 -4.77
C GLN A 18 -10.18 -11.48 -5.08
N SER A 19 -9.49 -12.11 -4.13
CA SER A 19 -8.30 -12.91 -4.41
C SER A 19 -8.69 -14.11 -5.29
N GLY A 20 -8.67 -13.89 -6.61
CA GLY A 20 -9.21 -14.80 -7.63
C GLY A 20 -10.04 -14.12 -8.74
N GLN A 21 -10.46 -12.86 -8.58
CA GLN A 21 -11.20 -12.11 -9.62
C GLN A 21 -10.31 -11.36 -10.60
N PHE A 22 -9.03 -11.18 -10.28
CA PHE A 22 -8.06 -10.66 -11.24
C PHE A 22 -6.71 -11.38 -11.14
N ASP A 23 -6.18 -11.75 -12.31
CA ASP A 23 -4.85 -12.32 -12.41
C ASP A 23 -3.81 -11.23 -12.16
N TYR A 24 -3.08 -11.36 -11.05
CA TYR A 24 -1.85 -10.62 -10.86
C TYR A 24 -0.66 -11.55 -10.65
N ARG A 25 0.49 -11.12 -11.15
CA ARG A 25 1.76 -11.84 -11.02
C ARG A 25 2.70 -10.99 -10.18
N ILE A 26 3.36 -11.63 -9.23
CA ILE A 26 4.46 -11.02 -8.48
C ILE A 26 5.77 -11.53 -9.10
N ARG A 27 6.69 -10.62 -9.36
CA ARG A 27 8.06 -10.91 -9.79
C ARG A 27 9.03 -9.94 -9.12
N ASN A 28 10.30 -10.27 -9.13
CA ASN A 28 11.37 -9.33 -8.84
C ASN A 28 11.96 -8.74 -10.14
N GLY A 29 12.59 -7.57 -10.06
CA GLY A 29 13.28 -6.93 -11.18
C GLY A 29 13.53 -5.45 -10.94
N ASN A 30 13.96 -4.74 -11.98
CA ASN A 30 14.13 -3.28 -11.91
C ASN A 30 12.75 -2.58 -11.98
N THR A 31 12.46 -1.72 -11.00
CA THR A 31 11.21 -0.93 -10.92
C THR A 31 11.29 0.39 -11.70
N GLY A 32 12.48 0.79 -12.17
CA GLY A 32 12.74 2.06 -12.85
C GLY A 32 12.69 3.28 -11.93
N SER A 33 12.66 3.07 -10.61
CA SER A 33 12.62 4.09 -9.57
C SER A 33 13.27 3.58 -8.27
N GLU A 34 13.38 4.45 -7.27
CA GLU A 34 13.84 4.07 -5.93
C GLU A 34 12.75 3.35 -5.10
N ALA A 35 11.57 3.11 -5.68
CA ALA A 35 10.48 2.44 -4.98
C ALA A 35 10.77 0.94 -4.79
N GLY A 36 10.39 0.41 -3.62
CA GLY A 36 10.53 -1.00 -3.29
C GLY A 36 9.65 -1.95 -4.13
N GLY A 37 8.59 -1.42 -4.74
CA GLY A 37 7.69 -2.13 -5.64
C GLY A 37 7.05 -1.21 -6.68
N SER A 38 6.44 -1.82 -7.70
CA SER A 38 5.61 -1.11 -8.67
C SER A 38 4.52 -2.00 -9.27
N THR A 39 3.37 -1.40 -9.56
CA THR A 39 2.23 -2.07 -10.20
C THR A 39 2.03 -1.58 -11.63
N SER A 40 2.11 -2.52 -12.59
CA SER A 40 1.90 -2.23 -14.01
C SER A 40 0.45 -1.85 -14.33
N PRO A 41 0.19 -1.16 -15.45
CA PRO A 41 -1.12 -1.18 -16.10
C PRO A 41 -1.58 -2.62 -16.39
N ILE A 42 -2.87 -2.81 -16.64
CA ILE A 42 -3.42 -4.09 -17.08
C ILE A 42 -2.94 -4.36 -18.51
N VAL A 43 -2.23 -5.48 -18.73
CA VAL A 43 -1.75 -5.92 -20.05
C VAL A 43 -2.24 -7.34 -20.28
N ASN A 44 -3.02 -7.56 -21.35
CA ASN A 44 -3.64 -8.86 -21.66
C ASN A 44 -4.42 -9.46 -20.47
N GLY A 45 -5.14 -8.61 -19.73
CA GLY A 45 -5.93 -9.00 -18.56
C GLY A 45 -5.13 -9.14 -17.25
N ILE A 46 -3.80 -9.16 -17.32
CA ILE A 46 -2.90 -9.43 -16.20
C ILE A 46 -2.31 -8.12 -15.67
N ILE A 47 -2.26 -7.99 -14.34
CA ILE A 47 -1.50 -6.94 -13.64
C ILE A 47 -0.20 -7.54 -13.12
N THR A 48 0.93 -6.86 -13.29
CA THR A 48 2.21 -7.33 -12.76
C THR A 48 2.69 -6.41 -11.64
N ILE A 49 2.91 -6.99 -10.47
CA ILE A 49 3.62 -6.37 -9.36
C ILE A 49 5.10 -6.74 -9.50
N THR A 50 5.97 -5.74 -9.60
CA THR A 50 7.43 -5.94 -9.65
C THR A 50 8.03 -5.41 -8.36
N LEU A 51 8.72 -6.26 -7.61
CA LEU A 51 9.51 -5.87 -6.44
C LEU A 51 10.95 -5.55 -6.86
N SER A 52 11.53 -4.47 -6.35
CA SER A 52 12.88 -4.06 -6.70
C SER A 52 13.92 -5.06 -6.18
N ASP A 53 14.82 -5.51 -7.05
CA ASP A 53 15.93 -6.40 -6.64
C ASP A 53 16.81 -5.75 -5.56
N ASP A 54 17.06 -4.44 -5.66
CA ASP A 54 17.87 -3.70 -4.70
C ASP A 54 17.18 -3.57 -3.35
N TYR A 55 15.86 -3.41 -3.38
CA TYR A 55 15.03 -3.40 -2.20
C TYR A 55 14.99 -4.77 -1.53
N LEU A 56 14.76 -5.85 -2.29
CA LEU A 56 14.70 -7.22 -1.77
C LEU A 56 16.00 -7.68 -1.08
N ARG A 57 17.16 -7.19 -1.53
CA ARG A 57 18.46 -7.50 -0.89
C ARG A 57 18.66 -6.84 0.48
N ASN A 58 17.88 -5.82 0.79
CA ASN A 58 18.09 -4.99 1.98
C ASN A 58 16.92 -5.04 2.96
N ALA A 59 15.70 -5.05 2.45
CA ALA A 59 14.48 -4.92 3.23
C ALA A 59 14.24 -6.10 4.18
N THR A 60 13.53 -5.81 5.26
CA THR A 60 12.95 -6.85 6.11
C THR A 60 11.82 -7.56 5.39
N SER A 61 11.58 -8.81 5.78
CA SER A 61 10.41 -9.57 5.34
C SER A 61 9.09 -8.84 5.62
N LEU A 62 9.01 -8.10 6.72
CA LEU A 62 7.87 -7.25 7.07
C LEU A 62 7.67 -6.09 6.09
N SER A 63 8.75 -5.41 5.71
CA SER A 63 8.71 -4.34 4.71
C SER A 63 8.30 -4.87 3.33
N ILE A 64 8.81 -6.05 2.94
CA ILE A 64 8.46 -6.73 1.69
C ILE A 64 6.98 -7.11 1.68
N ALA A 65 6.47 -7.73 2.75
CA ALA A 65 5.05 -8.08 2.87
C ALA A 65 4.15 -6.82 2.78
N ARG A 66 4.51 -5.75 3.47
CA ARG A 66 3.83 -4.44 3.37
C ARG A 66 3.83 -3.92 1.94
N THR A 67 4.95 -4.03 1.22
CA THR A 67 5.04 -3.61 -0.19
C THR A 67 4.07 -4.40 -1.05
N ILE A 68 4.03 -5.72 -0.92
CA ILE A 68 3.11 -6.56 -1.69
C ILE A 68 1.65 -6.17 -1.42
N ILE A 69 1.29 -5.93 -0.16
CA ILE A 69 -0.06 -5.47 0.22
C ILE A 69 -0.36 -4.12 -0.45
N HIS A 70 0.55 -3.15 -0.36
CA HIS A 70 0.41 -1.82 -0.98
C HIS A 70 0.17 -1.93 -2.50
N GLU A 71 1.02 -2.67 -3.20
CA GLU A 71 0.90 -2.88 -4.65
C GLU A 71 -0.37 -3.66 -5.03
N THR A 72 -0.86 -4.54 -4.15
CA THR A 72 -2.14 -5.24 -4.37
C THR A 72 -3.32 -4.26 -4.34
N ILE A 73 -3.30 -3.23 -3.47
CA ILE A 73 -4.31 -2.17 -3.51
C ILE A 73 -4.22 -1.38 -4.82
N HIS A 74 -3.01 -1.04 -5.28
CA HIS A 74 -2.86 -0.42 -6.61
C HIS A 74 -3.47 -1.28 -7.72
N ALA A 75 -3.26 -2.60 -7.69
CA ALA A 75 -3.83 -3.51 -8.66
C ALA A 75 -5.36 -3.51 -8.63
N TYR A 76 -5.96 -3.53 -7.43
CA TYR A 76 -7.40 -3.37 -7.23
C TYR A 76 -7.92 -2.05 -7.81
N LEU A 77 -7.29 -0.93 -7.45
CA LEU A 77 -7.70 0.39 -7.94
C LEU A 77 -7.60 0.52 -9.47
N ARG A 78 -6.60 -0.12 -10.10
CA ARG A 78 -6.51 -0.18 -11.57
C ARG A 78 -7.70 -0.88 -12.21
N LYS A 79 -8.26 -1.94 -11.60
CA LYS A 79 -9.47 -2.61 -12.09
C LYS A 79 -10.70 -1.70 -11.97
N GLN A 80 -10.78 -0.93 -10.88
CA GLN A 80 -11.85 0.03 -10.66
C GLN A 80 -11.73 1.29 -11.53
N THR A 81 -10.57 1.56 -12.15
CA THR A 81 -10.38 2.77 -12.99
C THR A 81 -11.18 2.74 -14.29
N LEU A 82 -11.44 1.55 -14.85
CA LEU A 82 -12.19 1.40 -16.10
C LEU A 82 -13.68 1.20 -15.79
N TYR A 83 -14.53 2.15 -16.18
CA TYR A 83 -15.98 2.16 -15.87
C TYR A 83 -16.70 0.84 -16.20
N HIS A 84 -16.37 0.21 -17.32
CA HIS A 84 -17.01 -1.04 -17.76
C HIS A 84 -16.50 -2.29 -17.01
N SER A 85 -15.46 -2.17 -16.18
CA SER A 85 -14.92 -3.24 -15.34
C SER A 85 -14.93 -2.89 -13.85
N ALA A 86 -15.55 -1.77 -13.47
CA ALA A 86 -15.69 -1.39 -12.08
C ALA A 86 -16.70 -2.32 -11.41
N THR A 87 -16.22 -3.10 -10.45
CA THR A 87 -17.05 -3.96 -9.60
C THR A 87 -17.49 -3.23 -8.33
N ASP A 88 -16.79 -2.15 -7.96
CA ASP A 88 -17.11 -1.25 -6.86
C ASP A 88 -17.27 0.19 -7.40
N MET A 89 -18.53 0.60 -7.55
CA MET A 89 -18.88 1.91 -8.08
C MET A 89 -18.53 3.06 -7.12
N ASN A 90 -18.47 2.84 -5.81
CA ASN A 90 -18.08 3.87 -4.86
C ASN A 90 -16.58 4.14 -4.98
N THR A 91 -15.76 3.09 -5.03
CA THR A 91 -14.32 3.21 -5.29
C THR A 91 -14.06 3.86 -6.65
N HIS A 92 -14.81 3.50 -7.69
CA HIS A 92 -14.69 4.16 -9.00
C HIS A 92 -14.97 5.66 -8.94
N GLN A 93 -16.05 6.08 -8.26
CA GLN A 93 -16.39 7.49 -8.12
C GLN A 93 -15.29 8.27 -7.39
N LEU A 94 -14.78 7.73 -6.28
CA LEU A 94 -13.67 8.35 -5.55
C LEU A 94 -12.39 8.44 -6.41
N LEU A 95 -12.08 7.42 -7.21
CA LEU A 95 -10.97 7.47 -8.16
C LEU A 95 -11.14 8.59 -9.20
N VAL A 96 -12.34 8.79 -9.73
CA VAL A 96 -12.64 9.89 -10.66
C VAL A 96 -12.47 11.24 -9.97
N GLU A 97 -12.93 11.39 -8.73
CA GLU A 97 -12.76 12.62 -7.94
C GLU A 97 -11.28 12.94 -7.69
N TYR A 98 -10.51 11.97 -7.20
CA TYR A 98 -9.08 12.16 -6.98
C TYR A 98 -8.31 12.34 -8.30
N GLY A 99 -8.74 11.70 -9.39
CA GLY A 99 -8.18 11.92 -10.72
C GLY A 99 -8.38 13.35 -11.23
N ARG A 100 -9.50 13.99 -10.88
CA ARG A 100 -9.73 15.43 -11.14
C ARG A 100 -8.88 16.33 -10.24
N LYS A 101 -8.67 15.93 -8.98
CA LYS A 101 -7.83 16.67 -8.03
C LYS A 101 -6.34 16.62 -8.40
N TYR A 102 -5.87 15.49 -8.95
CA TYR A 102 -4.49 15.24 -9.32
C TYR A 102 -4.36 14.93 -10.84
N PRO A 103 -4.67 15.90 -11.71
CA PRO A 103 -4.77 15.68 -13.15
C PRO A 103 -3.43 15.21 -13.73
N GLY A 104 -3.45 14.06 -14.42
CA GLY A 104 -2.26 13.46 -15.04
C GLY A 104 -1.32 12.73 -14.07
N ILE A 105 -1.63 12.69 -12.77
CA ILE A 105 -0.82 12.03 -11.74
C ILE A 105 -1.63 10.92 -11.08
N ILE A 106 -1.84 9.83 -11.82
CA ILE A 106 -2.65 8.69 -11.35
C ILE A 106 -2.13 8.07 -10.04
N ASN A 107 -0.82 8.11 -9.79
CA ASN A 107 -0.24 7.61 -8.54
C ASN A 107 -0.73 8.41 -7.34
N ASP A 108 -0.78 9.74 -7.44
CA ASP A 108 -1.25 10.60 -6.35
C ASP A 108 -2.75 10.40 -6.11
N ALA A 109 -3.52 10.19 -7.19
CA ALA A 109 -4.93 9.85 -7.07
C ALA A 109 -5.13 8.49 -6.36
N HIS A 110 -4.33 7.49 -6.72
CA HIS A 110 -4.34 6.20 -6.03
C HIS A 110 -3.93 6.33 -4.57
N HIS A 111 -2.79 6.97 -4.26
CA HIS A 111 -2.33 7.15 -2.88
C HIS A 111 -3.34 7.92 -2.02
N SER A 112 -4.03 8.89 -2.62
CA SER A 112 -5.09 9.65 -1.95
C SER A 112 -6.27 8.77 -1.57
N LEU A 113 -6.68 7.84 -2.44
CA LEU A 113 -7.74 6.89 -2.10
C LEU A 113 -7.24 5.80 -1.15
N MET A 114 -6.00 5.34 -1.32
CA MET A 114 -5.35 4.35 -0.46
C MET A 114 -5.23 4.81 0.99
N SER A 115 -5.27 6.11 1.27
CA SER A 115 -5.30 6.59 2.66
C SER A 115 -6.52 6.06 3.44
N GLN A 116 -7.64 5.80 2.76
CA GLN A 116 -8.83 5.20 3.37
C GLN A 116 -8.64 3.72 3.72
N TYR A 117 -7.61 3.08 3.17
CA TYR A 117 -7.27 1.67 3.35
C TYR A 117 -6.12 1.44 4.37
N ILE A 118 -5.61 2.50 5.02
CA ILE A 118 -4.49 2.38 5.99
C ILE A 118 -4.78 1.33 7.07
N LEU A 119 -5.96 1.39 7.70
CA LEU A 119 -6.35 0.42 8.71
C LEU A 119 -6.38 -1.00 8.14
N GLY A 120 -6.91 -1.16 6.93
CA GLY A 120 -7.00 -2.47 6.31
C GLY A 120 -5.65 -3.06 5.92
N MET A 121 -4.76 -2.25 5.37
CA MET A 121 -3.37 -2.63 5.10
C MET A 121 -2.63 -3.01 6.40
N ALA A 122 -2.86 -2.28 7.49
CA ALA A 122 -2.28 -2.58 8.80
C ALA A 122 -2.75 -3.92 9.37
N VAL A 123 -4.07 -4.17 9.35
CA VAL A 123 -4.67 -5.46 9.78
C VAL A 123 -4.11 -6.62 8.95
N SER A 124 -3.99 -6.42 7.64
CA SER A 124 -3.46 -7.42 6.71
C SER A 124 -2.00 -7.78 7.03
N LEU A 125 -1.16 -6.76 7.25
CA LEU A 125 0.23 -6.95 7.60
C LEU A 125 0.39 -7.63 8.97
N TYR A 126 -0.39 -7.20 9.96
CA TYR A 126 -0.42 -7.82 11.28
C TYR A 126 -0.79 -9.30 11.22
N ASN A 127 -1.85 -9.65 10.49
CA ASN A 127 -2.30 -11.03 10.33
C ASN A 127 -1.29 -11.90 9.56
N TRP A 128 -0.64 -11.33 8.54
CA TRP A 128 0.45 -12.01 7.86
C TRP A 128 1.60 -12.31 8.82
N ASP A 129 2.05 -11.32 9.61
CA ASP A 129 3.19 -11.49 10.51
C ASP A 129 2.88 -12.48 11.65
N LYS A 130 1.66 -12.48 12.18
CA LYS A 130 1.20 -13.50 13.13
C LYS A 130 1.31 -14.93 12.62
N LYS A 131 1.03 -15.12 11.32
CA LYS A 131 0.89 -16.46 10.73
C LYS A 131 2.17 -16.95 10.07
N TYR A 132 2.94 -16.04 9.49
CA TYR A 132 4.06 -16.36 8.61
C TYR A 132 5.32 -15.52 8.87
N GLY A 133 5.17 -14.36 9.50
CA GLY A 133 6.28 -13.43 9.66
C GLY A 133 7.13 -13.74 10.89
N PRO A 134 8.32 -13.12 10.96
CA PRO A 134 9.36 -13.48 11.92
C PRO A 134 9.01 -13.08 13.36
N THR A 135 8.12 -12.09 13.55
CA THR A 135 7.84 -11.59 14.91
C THR A 135 6.65 -12.29 15.56
N GLY A 136 5.86 -13.04 14.79
CA GLY A 136 4.63 -13.68 15.27
C GLY A 136 3.56 -12.68 15.73
N GLY A 137 3.60 -11.43 15.24
CA GLY A 137 2.65 -10.38 15.62
C GLY A 137 2.99 -9.68 16.94
N SER A 138 4.23 -9.75 17.41
CA SER A 138 4.63 -9.26 18.74
C SER A 138 4.95 -7.76 18.80
N LEU A 139 5.05 -7.06 17.67
CA LEU A 139 5.42 -5.64 17.60
C LEU A 139 4.32 -4.67 18.07
N GLY A 140 3.13 -5.17 18.39
CA GLY A 140 1.97 -4.35 18.75
C GLY A 140 1.30 -3.70 17.53
N PHE A 141 -0.03 -3.57 17.55
CA PHE A 141 -0.80 -3.14 16.37
C PHE A 141 -0.40 -1.75 15.84
N ASP A 142 -0.04 -0.83 16.73
CA ASP A 142 0.41 0.53 16.38
C ASP A 142 1.63 0.52 15.44
N TYR A 143 2.53 -0.46 15.58
CA TYR A 143 3.68 -0.60 14.67
C TYR A 143 3.24 -0.94 13.24
N TYR A 144 2.33 -1.91 13.09
CA TYR A 144 1.77 -2.30 11.78
C TYR A 144 0.94 -1.17 11.17
N TYR A 145 0.22 -0.41 12.02
CA TYR A 145 -0.52 0.78 11.59
C TYR A 145 0.39 1.85 11.02
N LYS A 146 1.51 2.17 11.69
CA LYS A 146 2.53 3.10 11.17
C LYS A 146 3.17 2.58 9.89
N MET A 147 3.47 1.27 9.81
CA MET A 147 4.00 0.64 8.60
C MET A 147 3.06 0.80 7.40
N ALA A 148 1.74 0.79 7.59
CA ALA A 148 0.76 0.92 6.50
C ALA A 148 0.80 2.27 5.75
N PHE A 149 1.46 3.29 6.30
CA PHE A 149 1.67 4.57 5.59
C PHE A 149 2.75 4.47 4.50
N GLY A 150 3.55 3.41 4.49
CA GLY A 150 4.64 3.24 3.53
C GLY A 150 4.16 3.34 2.08
N GLY A 151 4.73 4.29 1.33
CA GLY A 151 4.40 4.54 -0.07
C GLY A 151 3.29 5.58 -0.31
N LEU A 152 2.57 6.05 0.72
CA LEU A 152 1.50 7.06 0.58
C LEU A 152 2.03 8.50 0.43
N VAL A 153 3.09 8.67 -0.35
CA VAL A 153 3.75 9.96 -0.61
C VAL A 153 3.38 10.49 -1.99
N LYS A 154 3.55 11.79 -2.22
CA LYS A 154 3.40 12.35 -3.58
C LYS A 154 4.44 11.74 -4.51
N LYS A 155 4.07 11.52 -5.77
CA LYS A 155 4.95 10.92 -6.77
C LYS A 155 6.25 11.74 -6.90
N GLY A 156 7.38 11.05 -6.71
CA GLY A 156 8.72 11.64 -6.86
C GLY A 156 9.18 12.49 -5.66
N THR A 157 8.51 12.40 -4.51
CA THR A 157 8.91 13.10 -3.27
C THR A 157 8.81 12.17 -2.05
N SER A 158 9.25 12.64 -0.90
CA SER A 158 9.01 12.02 0.42
C SER A 158 7.85 12.65 1.19
N GLU A 159 7.10 13.58 0.58
CA GLU A 159 6.01 14.26 1.26
C GLU A 159 4.76 13.38 1.32
N LEU A 160 4.26 13.09 2.52
CA LEU A 160 3.01 12.38 2.72
C LEU A 160 1.84 13.06 1.97
N ILE A 161 1.04 12.26 1.26
CA ILE A 161 -0.16 12.73 0.56
C ILE A 161 -1.12 13.39 1.56
N MET A 162 -1.78 14.47 1.14
CA MET A 162 -2.59 15.29 2.06
C MET A 162 -3.70 14.48 2.74
N GLU A 163 -4.29 13.55 2.00
CA GLU A 163 -5.37 12.67 2.41
C GLU A 163 -4.96 11.65 3.46
N ALA A 164 -3.66 11.37 3.63
CA ALA A 164 -3.16 10.48 4.67
C ALA A 164 -2.85 11.21 5.99
N LYS A 165 -2.67 12.54 5.98
CA LYS A 165 -2.34 13.32 7.17
C LYS A 165 -3.36 13.20 8.31
N PRO A 166 -4.69 13.19 8.06
CA PRO A 166 -5.69 13.03 9.13
C PRO A 166 -5.65 11.67 9.84
N TYR A 167 -4.99 10.67 9.27
CA TYR A 167 -4.91 9.32 9.83
C TYR A 167 -3.68 9.10 10.71
N LEU A 168 -2.76 10.08 10.78
CA LEU A 168 -1.58 10.01 11.64
C LEU A 168 -2.00 9.81 13.11
N PRO A 169 -1.35 8.91 13.87
CA PRO A 169 -1.64 8.76 15.28
C PRO A 169 -1.37 10.05 16.07
N ASP A 170 -2.12 10.26 17.15
CA ASP A 170 -1.95 11.43 18.02
C ASP A 170 -0.51 11.53 18.54
N GLY A 171 0.08 12.73 18.37
CA GLY A 171 1.46 12.99 18.81
C GLY A 171 2.55 12.37 17.94
N VAL A 172 2.21 11.69 16.83
CA VAL A 172 3.17 11.08 15.89
C VAL A 172 3.26 11.94 14.63
N THR A 173 4.49 12.31 14.26
CA THR A 173 4.74 13.04 13.02
C THR A 173 4.99 12.09 11.85
N TRP A 174 4.85 12.58 10.61
CA TRP A 174 5.26 11.82 9.43
C TRP A 174 6.73 11.41 9.48
N ALA A 175 7.62 12.27 9.99
CA ALA A 175 9.04 11.96 10.10
C ALA A 175 9.32 10.77 11.04
N ASP A 176 8.53 10.62 12.11
CA ASP A 176 8.64 9.47 13.01
C ASP A 176 8.29 8.16 12.29
N ILE A 177 7.24 8.18 11.47
CA ILE A 177 6.81 7.03 10.68
C ILE A 177 7.80 6.75 9.54
N GLU A 178 8.23 7.78 8.82
CA GLU A 178 9.21 7.68 7.74
C GLU A 178 10.50 7.00 8.22
N LYS A 179 10.97 7.35 9.42
CA LYS A 179 12.14 6.70 10.02
C LYS A 179 11.93 5.20 10.23
N ILE A 180 10.76 4.78 10.71
CA ILE A 180 10.41 3.36 10.85
C ILE A 180 10.45 2.67 9.50
N LEU A 181 9.80 3.28 8.49
CA LEU A 181 9.73 2.75 7.13
C LEU A 181 11.12 2.60 6.50
N LEU A 182 12.01 3.58 6.68
CA LEU A 182 13.37 3.54 6.16
C LEU A 182 14.24 2.50 6.86
N ASN A 183 14.09 2.30 8.17
CA ASN A 183 14.80 1.23 8.89
C ASN A 183 14.41 -0.14 8.34
N GLU A 184 13.11 -0.38 8.17
CA GLU A 184 12.54 -1.62 7.64
C GLU A 184 12.91 -1.84 6.16
N ALA A 185 12.91 -0.78 5.34
CA ALA A 185 13.28 -0.85 3.93
C ALA A 185 14.78 -1.13 3.70
N ASN A 186 15.64 -0.66 4.61
CA ASN A 186 17.09 -0.85 4.51
C ASN A 186 17.61 -2.02 5.36
N GLY A 187 16.75 -2.66 6.16
CA GLY A 187 17.13 -3.73 7.08
C GLY A 187 18.20 -3.28 8.08
N THR A 188 18.08 -2.06 8.62
CA THR A 188 19.05 -1.52 9.57
C THR A 188 18.94 -2.26 10.92
N ASN A 189 19.93 -2.07 11.80
CA ASN A 189 19.87 -2.60 13.16
C ASN A 189 18.80 -1.93 14.04
N GLN A 190 18.09 -0.90 13.54
CA GLN A 190 16.92 -0.31 14.18
C GLN A 190 15.59 -0.82 13.58
N ALA A 191 15.63 -1.72 12.61
CA ALA A 191 14.45 -2.43 12.14
C ALA A 191 13.99 -3.44 13.20
N ASN A 192 12.68 -3.63 13.31
CA ASN A 192 12.07 -4.64 14.18
C ASN A 192 11.71 -5.91 13.39
N GLY A 193 11.55 -5.82 12.07
CA GLY A 193 11.45 -6.97 11.19
C GLY A 193 12.81 -7.66 10.96
N GLU A 194 12.77 -8.92 10.52
CA GLU A 194 13.97 -9.67 10.16
C GLU A 194 14.30 -9.47 8.67
N LYS A 195 15.58 -9.19 8.39
CA LYS A 195 16.11 -9.06 7.02
C LYS A 195 15.96 -10.37 6.26
N CYS A 196 15.49 -10.31 5.01
CA CYS A 196 15.53 -11.49 4.15
C CYS A 196 16.98 -11.79 3.74
N ASN A 197 17.40 -13.04 3.95
CA ASN A 197 18.68 -13.57 3.48
C ASN A 197 18.53 -14.22 2.10
#